data_AF-A0A5E6MFN1-F1
#
_entry.id   AF-A0A5E6MFN1-F1
#
_cell.length_a   1.000
_cell.length_b   1.000
_cell.length_c   1.000
_cell.angle_alpha   90.00
_cell.angle_beta   90.00
_cell.angle_gamma   90.00
#
_symmetry.space_group_name_H-M   'P 1'
#
loop_
_entity.id
_entity.type
_entity.pdbx_description
1 polymer ?
#
loop_
_entity_poly.entity_id
_entity_poly.type
_entity_poly.pdbx_seq_one_letter_code
_entity_poly.pdbx_strand_id
1 'polypeptide(L)'
;MLGDLLAVTTSCILLFLVEATGQFLLAFAAAVLLAGGCWWLASNYTKLWNLLFHANPIHHFFCAVAALATLASALLFFALSHAKTAGTQFVDLWAASLQANQSWKSSTFEEARKTVWQLGQEPHNPALWQDQSGGPIVPLTNPNTKFVVAKIYANGAARNFQRMHPFLSWILSVHVRTAEEAVSRDVQQYLNVQPNAVYPDTRAIGIVADYVKKELDEQTPKLVPRLRLILLLLFLAVQSVPFTLIGWAAYQDIQIRA
;
A
#
# COMPACT_ATOMS: atom_id res chain seq x y z
N MET A 1 -8.15 4.23 0.68
CA MET A 1 -7.89 2.78 0.83
C MET A 1 -8.00 2.04 -0.50
N LEU A 2 -9.14 2.07 -1.21
CA LEU A 2 -9.31 1.35 -2.49
C LEU A 2 -8.27 1.73 -3.57
N GLY A 3 -7.98 3.02 -3.77
CA GLY A 3 -6.97 3.46 -4.75
C GLY A 3 -5.56 2.96 -4.43
N ASP A 4 -5.18 2.96 -3.16
CA ASP A 4 -3.89 2.45 -2.67
C ASP A 4 -3.80 0.93 -2.85
N LEU A 5 -4.88 0.20 -2.55
CA LEU A 5 -4.97 -1.25 -2.81
C LEU A 5 -4.79 -1.56 -4.30
N LEU A 6 -5.51 -0.86 -5.18
CA LEU A 6 -5.40 -1.07 -6.64
C LEU A 6 -3.99 -0.77 -7.15
N ALA A 7 -3.36 0.30 -6.65
CA ALA A 7 -1.99 0.64 -7.00
C ALA A 7 -1.03 -0.48 -6.57
N VAL A 8 -1.15 -0.97 -5.33
CA VAL A 8 -0.32 -2.08 -4.82
C VAL A 8 -0.51 -3.36 -5.62
N THR A 9 -1.75 -3.76 -5.90
CA THR A 9 -2.03 -5.00 -6.66
C THR A 9 -1.54 -4.90 -8.10
N THR A 10 -1.68 -3.73 -8.74
CA THR A 10 -1.21 -3.51 -10.11
C THR A 10 0.31 -3.56 -10.18
N SER A 11 1.01 -2.92 -9.24
CA SER A 11 2.47 -2.99 -9.16
C SER A 11 2.97 -4.42 -8.93
N CYS A 12 2.28 -5.23 -8.11
CA CYS A 12 2.62 -6.64 -7.93
C CYS A 12 2.54 -7.41 -9.27
N ILE A 13 1.51 -7.17 -10.07
CA ILE A 13 1.33 -7.82 -11.38
C ILE A 13 2.41 -7.36 -12.37
N LEU A 14 2.69 -6.05 -12.43
CA LEU A 14 3.73 -5.49 -13.30
C LEU A 14 5.12 -6.01 -12.93
N LEU A 15 5.44 -6.07 -11.63
CA LEU A 15 6.71 -6.62 -11.17
C LEU A 15 6.81 -8.12 -11.47
N PHE A 16 5.71 -8.87 -11.30
CA PHE A 16 5.70 -10.29 -11.67
C PHE A 16 5.98 -10.48 -13.17
N LEU A 17 5.42 -9.62 -14.02
CA LEU A 17 5.67 -9.63 -15.47
C LEU A 17 7.14 -9.31 -15.81
N VAL A 18 7.73 -8.31 -15.16
CA VAL A 18 9.08 -7.80 -15.48
C VAL A 18 10.18 -8.65 -14.86
N GLU A 19 10.07 -9.02 -13.58
CA GLU A 19 11.12 -9.72 -12.83
C GLU A 19 11.10 -11.23 -13.06
N ALA A 20 9.93 -11.81 -13.37
CA ALA A 20 9.77 -13.25 -13.52
C ALA A 20 8.90 -13.63 -14.72
N THR A 21 9.19 -13.06 -15.90
CA THR A 21 8.38 -13.21 -17.13
C THR A 21 8.02 -14.66 -17.46
N GLY A 22 8.95 -15.61 -17.32
CA GLY A 22 8.67 -17.03 -17.57
C GLY A 22 7.63 -17.61 -16.60
N GLN A 23 7.75 -17.31 -15.31
CA GLN A 23 6.77 -17.71 -14.30
C GLN A 23 5.43 -16.99 -14.50
N PHE A 24 5.46 -15.73 -14.92
CA PHE A 24 4.26 -14.98 -15.28
C PHE A 24 3.52 -15.63 -16.43
N LEU A 25 4.20 -16.02 -17.51
CA LEU A 25 3.59 -16.70 -18.65
C LEU A 25 2.96 -18.04 -18.24
N LEU A 26 3.62 -18.81 -17.38
CA LEU A 26 3.06 -20.05 -16.84
C LEU A 26 1.83 -19.79 -15.96
N ALA A 27 1.90 -18.80 -15.07
CA ALA A 27 0.77 -18.39 -14.23
C ALA A 27 -0.40 -17.86 -15.06
N PHE A 28 -0.12 -17.13 -16.14
CA PHE A 28 -1.12 -16.65 -17.08
C PHE A 28 -1.78 -17.79 -17.85
N ALA A 29 -0.99 -18.72 -18.38
CA ALA A 29 -1.52 -19.93 -19.01
C ALA A 29 -2.40 -20.72 -18.04
N ALA A 30 -1.95 -20.93 -16.80
CA ALA A 30 -2.73 -21.58 -15.76
C ALA A 30 -4.02 -20.80 -15.43
N ALA A 31 -3.96 -19.48 -15.31
CA ALA A 31 -5.12 -18.63 -15.06
C ALA A 31 -6.15 -18.70 -16.21
N VAL A 32 -5.69 -18.72 -17.46
CA VAL A 32 -6.56 -18.91 -18.65
C VAL A 32 -7.21 -20.28 -18.63
N LEU A 33 -6.46 -21.35 -18.32
CA LEU A 33 -7.02 -22.70 -18.20
C LEU A 33 -8.08 -22.78 -17.08
N LEU A 34 -7.79 -22.19 -15.91
CA LEU A 34 -8.74 -22.13 -14.79
C LEU A 34 -9.99 -21.31 -15.14
N ALA A 35 -9.83 -20.18 -15.83
CA ALA A 35 -10.95 -19.35 -16.27
C ALA A 35 -11.82 -20.06 -17.31
N GLY A 36 -11.20 -20.74 -18.28
CA GLY A 36 -11.89 -21.57 -19.26
C GLY A 36 -12.63 -22.75 -18.60
N GLY A 37 -11.98 -23.42 -17.65
CA GLY A 37 -12.59 -24.47 -16.82
C GLY A 37 -13.78 -23.94 -16.00
N CYS A 38 -13.65 -22.76 -15.39
CA CYS A 38 -14.72 -22.09 -14.66
C CYS A 38 -15.91 -21.76 -15.57
N TRP A 39 -15.66 -21.20 -16.77
CA TRP A 39 -16.71 -20.95 -17.75
C TRP A 39 -17.43 -22.25 -18.15
N TRP A 40 -16.66 -23.29 -18.46
CA TRP A 40 -17.20 -24.59 -18.86
C TRP A 40 -18.06 -25.20 -17.75
N LEU A 41 -17.58 -25.17 -16.50
CA LEU A 41 -18.33 -25.61 -15.33
C LEU A 41 -19.61 -24.79 -15.17
N ALA A 42 -19.53 -23.46 -15.17
CA ALA A 42 -20.71 -22.60 -15.02
C ALA A 42 -21.76 -22.82 -16.12
N SER A 43 -21.31 -23.07 -17.35
CA SER A 43 -22.20 -23.32 -18.50
C SER A 43 -22.87 -24.69 -18.47
N ASN A 44 -22.28 -25.69 -17.80
CA ASN A 44 -22.82 -27.04 -17.70
C ASN A 44 -23.40 -27.37 -16.32
N TYR A 45 -23.14 -26.54 -15.30
CA TYR A 45 -23.60 -26.71 -13.93
C TYR A 45 -25.12 -26.85 -13.84
N THR A 46 -25.86 -26.09 -14.64
CA THR A 46 -27.34 -26.13 -14.67
C THR A 46 -27.88 -27.48 -15.12
N LYS A 47 -27.16 -28.21 -15.98
CA LYS A 47 -27.56 -29.53 -16.47
C LYS A 47 -27.56 -30.60 -15.39
N LEU A 48 -26.86 -30.37 -14.26
CA LEU A 48 -26.93 -31.28 -13.10
C LEU A 48 -28.31 -31.29 -12.44
N TRP A 49 -29.08 -30.21 -12.61
CA TRP A 49 -30.39 -30.02 -11.97
C TRP A 49 -31.54 -30.01 -12.98
N ASN A 50 -31.30 -29.53 -14.20
CA ASN A 50 -32.26 -29.49 -15.30
C ASN A 50 -31.58 -29.88 -16.63
N LEU A 51 -31.71 -31.14 -17.03
CA LEU A 51 -31.10 -31.68 -18.26
C LEU A 51 -31.61 -31.01 -19.55
N LEU A 52 -32.78 -30.39 -19.52
CA LEU A 52 -33.42 -29.72 -20.66
C LEU A 52 -33.11 -28.21 -20.70
N PHE A 53 -32.37 -27.70 -19.73
CA PHE A 53 -32.04 -26.28 -19.64
C PHE A 53 -31.21 -25.82 -20.84
N HIS A 54 -31.67 -24.75 -21.51
CA HIS A 54 -30.95 -24.11 -22.61
C HIS A 54 -30.38 -22.76 -22.14
N ALA A 55 -29.05 -22.63 -22.19
CA ALA A 55 -28.38 -21.40 -21.79
C ALA A 55 -28.74 -20.25 -22.74
N ASN A 56 -29.22 -19.14 -22.18
CA ASN A 56 -29.50 -17.91 -22.93
C ASN A 56 -28.27 -16.96 -22.90
N PRO A 57 -28.26 -15.87 -23.67
CA PRO A 57 -27.13 -14.92 -23.68
C PRO A 57 -26.80 -14.32 -22.30
N ILE A 58 -27.81 -14.16 -21.44
CA ILE A 58 -27.64 -13.64 -20.06
C ILE A 58 -26.85 -14.65 -19.21
N HIS A 59 -27.05 -15.96 -19.39
CA HIS A 59 -26.25 -16.99 -18.72
C HIS A 59 -24.79 -16.93 -19.14
N HIS A 60 -24.52 -16.79 -20.44
CA HIS A 60 -23.16 -16.63 -20.94
C HIS A 60 -22.49 -15.35 -20.44
N PHE A 61 -23.25 -14.27 -20.23
CA PHE A 61 -22.74 -13.07 -19.57
C PHE A 61 -22.28 -13.36 -18.13
N PHE A 62 -23.08 -14.07 -17.32
CA PHE A 62 -22.66 -14.45 -15.96
C PHE A 62 -21.47 -15.43 -15.93
N CYS A 63 -21.42 -16.39 -16.87
CA CYS A 63 -20.25 -17.24 -17.07
C CYS A 63 -19.00 -16.41 -17.41
N ALA A 64 -19.14 -15.35 -18.21
CA ALA A 64 -18.04 -14.44 -18.55
C ALA A 64 -17.52 -13.69 -17.34
N VAL A 65 -18.41 -13.14 -16.52
CA VAL A 65 -18.05 -12.45 -15.28
C VAL A 65 -17.31 -13.41 -14.33
N ALA A 66 -17.82 -14.64 -14.16
CA ALA A 66 -17.17 -15.67 -13.35
C ALA A 66 -15.77 -16.03 -13.86
N ALA A 67 -15.61 -16.21 -15.17
CA ALA A 67 -14.33 -16.54 -15.79
C ALA A 67 -13.31 -15.39 -15.66
N LEU A 68 -13.73 -14.14 -15.91
CA LEU A 68 -12.88 -12.95 -15.74
C LEU A 68 -12.43 -12.78 -14.29
N ALA A 69 -13.34 -12.96 -13.33
CA ALA A 69 -13.00 -12.93 -11.90
C ALA A 69 -12.00 -14.03 -11.52
N THR A 70 -12.13 -15.22 -12.12
CA THR A 70 -11.17 -16.34 -11.95
C THR A 70 -9.79 -15.98 -12.51
N LEU A 71 -9.74 -15.44 -13.73
CA LEU A 71 -8.48 -15.04 -14.36
C LEU A 71 -7.76 -13.97 -13.52
N ALA A 72 -8.48 -12.92 -13.12
CA ALA A 72 -7.92 -11.84 -12.32
C ALA A 72 -7.44 -12.33 -10.94
N SER A 73 -8.24 -13.15 -10.26
CA SER A 73 -7.90 -13.67 -8.93
C SER A 73 -6.72 -14.64 -8.99
N ALA A 74 -6.65 -15.52 -9.99
CA ALA A 74 -5.53 -16.44 -10.16
C ALA A 74 -4.22 -15.70 -10.43
N LEU A 75 -4.23 -14.73 -11.35
CA LEU A 75 -3.05 -13.91 -11.62
C LEU A 75 -2.59 -13.13 -10.38
N LEU A 76 -3.53 -12.50 -9.68
CA LEU A 76 -3.22 -11.75 -8.47
C LEU A 76 -2.67 -12.65 -7.36
N PHE A 77 -3.18 -13.88 -7.22
CA PHE A 77 -2.70 -14.86 -6.24
C PHE A 77 -1.21 -15.19 -6.42
N PHE A 78 -0.78 -15.37 -7.67
CA PHE A 78 0.63 -15.57 -8.00
C PHE A 78 1.42 -14.27 -7.83
N ALA A 79 0.94 -13.15 -8.35
CA ALA A 79 1.60 -11.85 -8.27
C ALA A 79 1.89 -11.39 -6.83
N LEU A 80 1.07 -11.79 -5.85
CA LEU A 80 1.30 -11.49 -4.43
C LEU A 80 2.65 -12.01 -3.88
N SER A 81 3.35 -12.94 -4.56
CA SER A 81 4.72 -13.30 -4.18
C SER A 81 5.71 -12.13 -4.30
N HIS A 82 5.40 -11.13 -5.13
CA HIS A 82 6.22 -9.93 -5.36
C HIS A 82 5.80 -8.76 -4.47
N ALA A 83 4.92 -8.98 -3.49
CA ALA A 83 4.42 -7.93 -2.60
C ALA A 83 5.54 -7.21 -1.82
N LYS A 84 6.62 -7.93 -1.44
CA LYS A 84 7.80 -7.33 -0.79
C LYS A 84 8.42 -6.28 -1.69
N THR A 85 8.82 -6.68 -2.91
CA THR A 85 9.50 -5.81 -3.86
C THR A 85 8.62 -4.63 -4.25
N ALA A 86 7.33 -4.89 -4.50
CA ALA A 86 6.35 -3.84 -4.78
C ALA A 86 6.26 -2.83 -3.64
N GLY A 87 6.15 -3.30 -2.40
CA GLY A 87 6.07 -2.42 -1.23
C GLY A 87 7.34 -1.59 -1.03
N THR A 88 8.53 -2.16 -1.22
CA THR A 88 9.80 -1.43 -1.11
C THR A 88 9.88 -0.31 -2.15
N GLN A 89 9.54 -0.60 -3.41
CA GLN A 89 9.52 0.41 -4.48
C GLN A 89 8.49 1.51 -4.20
N PHE A 90 7.32 1.17 -3.64
CA PHE A 90 6.34 2.17 -3.22
C PHE A 90 6.90 3.12 -2.16
N VAL A 91 7.60 2.58 -1.16
CA VAL A 91 8.21 3.40 -0.10
C VAL A 91 9.31 4.30 -0.67
N ASP A 92 10.12 3.80 -1.61
CA ASP A 92 11.15 4.59 -2.28
C ASP A 92 10.57 5.75 -3.11
N LEU A 93 9.57 5.45 -3.94
CA LEU A 93 8.88 6.46 -4.75
C LEU A 93 8.17 7.48 -3.86
N TRP A 94 7.53 7.03 -2.79
CA TRP A 94 6.93 7.91 -1.80
C TRP A 94 7.97 8.83 -1.18
N ALA A 95 9.09 8.30 -0.68
CA ALA A 95 10.14 9.08 -0.03
C ALA A 95 10.71 10.15 -0.98
N ALA A 96 10.99 9.77 -2.24
CA ALA A 96 11.44 10.71 -3.27
C ALA A 96 10.37 11.78 -3.57
N SER A 97 9.10 11.39 -3.68
CA SER A 97 8.00 12.33 -3.95
C SER A 97 7.80 13.31 -2.79
N LEU A 98 7.96 12.86 -1.54
CA LEU A 98 7.84 13.70 -0.36
C LEU A 98 9.01 14.70 -0.26
N GLN A 99 10.22 14.25 -0.59
CA GLN A 99 11.39 15.13 -0.68
C GLN A 99 11.23 16.20 -1.77
N ALA A 100 10.54 15.91 -2.86
CA ALA A 100 10.23 16.89 -3.90
C ALA A 100 9.02 17.79 -3.58
N ASN A 101 8.25 17.48 -2.53
CA ASN A 101 7.01 18.18 -2.22
C ASN A 101 7.25 19.48 -1.42
N GLN A 102 7.27 20.61 -2.13
CA GLN A 102 7.51 21.92 -1.52
C GLN A 102 6.40 22.33 -0.54
N SER A 103 5.14 21.97 -0.80
CA SER A 103 4.03 22.31 0.10
C SER A 103 4.17 21.60 1.45
N TRP A 104 4.57 20.33 1.45
CA TRP A 104 4.85 19.59 2.67
C TRP A 104 6.07 20.15 3.40
N LYS A 105 7.14 20.49 2.67
CA LYS A 105 8.35 21.11 3.25
C LYS A 105 8.03 22.43 3.96
N SER A 106 7.31 23.33 3.31
CA SER A 106 6.94 24.63 3.89
C SER A 106 6.05 24.48 5.12
N SER A 107 5.01 23.64 5.05
CA SER A 107 4.11 23.43 6.19
C SER A 107 4.80 22.77 7.39
N THR A 108 5.67 21.79 7.14
CA THR A 108 6.45 21.12 8.20
C THR A 108 7.48 22.07 8.80
N PHE A 109 8.11 22.92 7.98
CA PHE A 109 9.01 23.96 8.44
C PHE A 109 8.30 24.99 9.34
N GLU A 110 7.12 25.45 8.95
CA GLU A 110 6.30 26.36 9.78
C GLU A 110 5.90 25.72 11.11
N GLU A 111 5.49 24.44 11.10
CA GLU A 111 5.20 23.66 12.32
C GLU A 111 6.43 23.59 13.24
N ALA A 112 7.60 23.28 12.67
CA ALA A 112 8.86 23.22 13.40
C ALA A 112 9.22 24.58 14.02
N ARG A 113 9.16 25.65 13.23
CA ARG A 113 9.47 27.02 13.67
C ARG A 113 8.56 27.46 14.81
N LYS A 114 7.25 27.26 14.66
CA LYS A 114 6.26 27.60 15.70
C LYS A 114 6.51 26.81 16.98
N THR A 115 6.79 25.52 16.87
CA THR A 115 7.02 24.66 18.04
C THR A 115 8.28 25.05 18.80
N VAL A 116 9.38 25.31 18.09
CA VAL A 116 10.64 25.77 18.72
C VAL A 116 10.45 27.13 19.39
N TRP A 117 9.70 28.05 18.76
CA TRP A 117 9.42 29.36 19.35
C TRP A 117 8.67 29.20 20.67
N GLN A 118 7.64 28.37 20.70
CA GLN A 118 6.84 28.12 21.89
C GLN A 118 7.59 27.40 23.02
N LEU A 119 8.58 26.55 22.69
CA LEU A 119 9.38 25.84 23.69
C LEU A 119 10.33 26.75 24.47
N GLY A 120 10.70 27.92 23.91
CA GLY A 120 11.58 28.88 24.57
C GLY A 120 12.99 28.38 24.87
N GLN A 121 13.43 27.29 24.21
CA GLN A 121 14.78 26.73 24.36
C GLN A 121 15.82 27.46 23.50
N GLU A 122 15.36 28.30 22.58
CA GLU A 122 16.17 29.19 21.74
C GLU A 122 15.86 30.66 22.08
N PRO A 123 16.84 31.58 21.95
CA PRO A 123 16.60 32.99 22.22
C PRO A 123 15.55 33.57 21.27
N HIS A 124 14.61 34.36 21.80
CA HIS A 124 13.57 35.05 21.01
C HIS A 124 14.08 36.30 20.26
N ASN A 125 15.39 36.36 19.99
CA ASN A 125 15.99 37.46 19.24
C ASN A 125 15.65 37.34 17.74
N PRO A 126 14.92 38.28 17.12
CA PRO A 126 14.50 38.19 15.72
C PRO A 126 15.64 37.92 14.73
N ALA A 127 16.85 38.41 15.02
CA ALA A 127 18.03 38.23 14.17
C ALA A 127 18.50 36.76 14.05
N LEU A 128 18.19 35.91 15.04
CA LEU A 128 18.53 34.47 15.00
C LEU A 128 17.48 33.62 14.28
N TRP A 129 16.33 34.22 13.94
CA TRP A 129 15.20 33.56 13.30
C TRP A 129 15.05 33.92 11.82
N GLN A 130 16.07 34.59 11.29
CA GLN A 130 16.21 34.97 9.89
C GLN A 130 17.61 34.58 9.37
N ASP A 131 17.71 34.19 8.11
CA ASP A 131 18.99 33.99 7.43
C ASP A 131 19.61 35.33 6.96
N GLN A 132 20.77 35.27 6.30
CA GLN A 132 21.46 36.44 5.76
C GLN A 132 20.65 37.21 4.70
N SER A 133 19.66 36.58 4.08
CA SER A 133 18.74 37.18 3.11
C SER A 133 17.41 37.65 3.73
N GLY A 134 17.25 37.52 5.06
CA GLY A 134 16.02 37.85 5.76
C GLY A 134 14.94 36.76 5.69
N GLY A 135 15.26 35.60 5.11
CA GLY A 135 14.36 34.44 5.02
C GLY A 135 14.17 33.77 6.38
N PRO A 136 12.98 33.21 6.68
CA PRO A 136 12.72 32.59 7.97
C PRO A 136 13.60 31.34 8.16
N ILE A 137 14.19 31.18 9.34
CA ILE A 137 14.90 29.97 9.77
C ILE A 137 14.39 29.47 11.12
N VAL A 138 14.75 28.23 11.45
CA VAL A 138 14.66 27.68 12.81
C VAL A 138 16.07 27.70 13.39
N PRO A 139 16.33 28.42 14.50
CA PRO A 139 17.62 28.36 15.15
C PRO A 139 17.86 26.96 15.71
N LEU A 140 19.07 26.45 15.50
CA LEU A 140 19.46 25.10 15.89
C LEU A 140 20.68 25.15 16.82
N THR A 141 20.72 26.11 17.74
CA THR A 141 21.90 26.31 18.60
C THR A 141 21.92 25.32 19.77
N ASN A 142 20.74 24.91 20.25
CA ASN A 142 20.58 23.98 21.35
C ASN A 142 20.37 22.53 20.84
N PRO A 143 21.09 21.53 21.38
CA PRO A 143 20.87 20.12 21.03
C PRO A 143 19.41 19.65 21.19
N ASN A 144 18.69 20.15 22.19
CA ASN A 144 17.28 19.81 22.40
C ASN A 144 16.39 20.35 21.26
N THR A 145 16.70 21.54 20.74
CA THR A 145 15.99 22.11 19.59
C THR A 145 16.21 21.26 18.34
N LYS A 146 17.44 20.84 18.09
CA LYS A 146 17.77 19.95 16.95
C LYS A 146 16.95 18.66 17.01
N PHE A 147 16.85 18.09 18.19
CA PHE A 147 16.04 16.90 18.45
C PHE A 147 14.54 17.14 18.16
N VAL A 148 13.98 18.24 18.68
CA VAL A 148 12.56 18.58 18.45
C VAL A 148 12.27 18.78 16.97
N VAL A 149 13.12 19.52 16.25
CA VAL A 149 12.94 19.75 14.81
C VAL A 149 12.97 18.44 14.05
N ALA A 150 13.98 17.60 14.28
CA ALA A 150 14.07 16.31 13.61
C ALA A 150 12.86 15.41 13.91
N LYS A 151 12.36 15.42 15.15
CA LYS A 151 11.12 14.73 15.55
C LYS A 151 9.90 15.24 14.77
N ILE A 152 9.76 16.55 14.58
CA ILE A 152 8.64 17.14 13.82
C ILE A 152 8.68 16.68 12.35
N TYR A 153 9.85 16.69 11.72
CA TYR A 153 10.00 16.21 10.33
C TYR A 153 9.68 14.73 10.20
N ALA A 154 10.18 13.89 11.11
CA ALA A 154 9.87 12.46 11.13
C ALA A 154 8.37 12.19 11.31
N ASN A 155 7.73 12.92 12.23
CA ASN A 155 6.30 12.82 12.46
C ASN A 155 5.49 13.30 11.27
N GLY A 156 5.90 14.41 10.66
CA GLY A 156 5.35 14.91 9.41
C GLY A 156 5.42 13.86 8.30
N ALA A 157 6.55 13.19 8.15
CA ALA A 157 6.74 12.13 7.15
C ALA A 157 5.91 10.89 7.48
N ALA A 158 5.94 10.38 8.71
CA ALA A 158 5.14 9.24 9.11
C ALA A 158 3.63 9.50 8.92
N ARG A 159 3.12 10.67 9.35
CA ARG A 159 1.72 11.07 9.13
C ARG A 159 1.38 11.20 7.64
N ASN A 160 2.30 11.73 6.84
CA ASN A 160 2.12 11.81 5.40
C ASN A 160 1.99 10.41 4.78
N PHE A 161 2.86 9.47 5.16
CA PHE A 161 2.79 8.08 4.71
C PHE A 161 1.44 7.44 5.07
N GLN A 162 0.98 7.58 6.32
CA GLN A 162 -0.31 7.04 6.76
C GLN A 162 -1.50 7.61 5.97
N ARG A 163 -1.44 8.89 5.61
CA ARG A 163 -2.50 9.58 4.85
C ARG A 163 -2.51 9.16 3.37
N MET A 164 -1.33 9.08 2.75
CA MET A 164 -1.19 8.77 1.32
C MET A 164 -1.36 7.28 1.04
N HIS A 165 -0.89 6.43 1.96
CA HIS A 165 -0.88 4.98 1.83
C HIS A 165 -1.64 4.30 2.98
N PRO A 166 -2.96 4.54 3.11
CA PRO A 166 -3.74 4.02 4.23
C PRO A 166 -3.86 2.49 4.24
N PHE A 167 -3.77 1.82 3.07
CA PHE A 167 -3.79 0.37 3.04
C PHE A 167 -2.44 -0.21 3.50
N LEU A 168 -1.32 0.33 3.00
CA LEU A 168 0.01 -0.10 3.45
C LEU A 168 0.25 0.25 4.91
N SER A 169 -0.18 1.41 5.38
CA SER A 169 -0.08 1.77 6.79
C SER A 169 -0.86 0.82 7.70
N TRP A 170 -2.05 0.39 7.28
CA TRP A 170 -2.88 -0.54 8.03
C TRP A 170 -2.22 -1.93 8.07
N ILE A 171 -1.75 -2.43 6.93
CA ILE A 171 -1.19 -3.77 6.83
C ILE A 171 0.15 -3.92 7.57
N LEU A 172 0.98 -2.87 7.51
CA LEU A 172 2.29 -2.83 8.18
C LEU A 172 2.18 -2.38 9.64
N SER A 173 1.00 -1.95 10.10
CA SER A 173 0.82 -1.37 11.43
C SER A 173 1.89 -0.29 11.73
N VAL A 174 2.14 0.60 10.77
CA VAL A 174 3.15 1.66 10.93
C VAL A 174 2.67 2.61 12.02
N HIS A 175 3.29 2.53 13.20
CA HIS A 175 3.00 3.45 14.30
C HIS A 175 3.95 4.65 14.24
N VAL A 176 3.38 5.86 14.24
CA VAL A 176 4.16 7.10 14.30
C VAL A 176 5.12 7.09 15.49
N ARG A 177 4.70 6.54 16.64
CA ARG A 177 5.52 6.49 17.86
C ARG A 177 6.79 5.63 17.74
N THR A 178 6.78 4.53 16.98
CA THR A 178 8.00 3.73 16.78
C THR A 178 8.94 4.37 15.75
N ALA A 179 8.39 5.04 14.74
CA ALA A 179 9.18 5.88 13.84
C ALA A 179 9.84 7.05 14.60
N GLU A 180 9.15 7.65 15.57
CA GLU A 180 9.72 8.67 16.47
C GLU A 180 10.94 8.14 17.23
N GLU A 181 10.86 6.95 17.82
CA GLU A 181 11.96 6.36 18.58
C GLU A 181 13.17 6.01 17.70
N ALA A 182 12.93 5.58 16.46
CA ALA A 182 13.97 5.31 15.48
C ALA A 182 14.71 6.60 15.07
N VAL A 183 13.97 7.66 14.75
CA VAL A 183 14.56 8.96 14.40
C VAL A 183 15.23 9.59 15.62
N SER A 184 14.63 9.47 16.80
CA SER A 184 15.20 10.00 18.04
C SER A 184 16.60 9.43 18.31
N ARG A 185 16.78 8.12 18.08
CA ARG A 185 18.09 7.46 18.23
C ARG A 185 19.09 7.90 17.16
N ASP A 186 18.68 7.99 15.88
CA ASP A 186 19.59 8.43 14.82
C ASP A 186 20.02 9.89 15.00
N VAL A 187 19.10 10.77 15.40
CA VAL A 187 19.42 12.19 15.66
C VAL A 187 20.44 12.30 16.79
N GLN A 188 20.25 11.57 17.89
CA GLN A 188 21.23 11.53 18.98
C GLN A 188 22.59 11.04 18.47
N GLN A 189 22.61 9.95 17.70
CA GLN A 189 23.86 9.40 17.15
C GLN A 189 24.54 10.39 16.19
N TYR A 190 23.78 11.04 15.31
CA TYR A 190 24.29 12.02 14.37
C TYR A 190 24.88 13.24 15.07
N LEU A 191 24.17 13.80 16.05
CA LEU A 191 24.61 14.97 16.80
C LEU A 191 25.78 14.64 17.75
N ASN A 192 25.90 13.40 18.22
CA ASN A 192 27.07 12.97 18.98
C ASN A 192 28.35 12.96 18.13
N VAL A 193 28.23 12.64 16.83
CA VAL A 193 29.37 12.64 15.89
C VAL A 193 29.63 14.02 15.32
N GLN A 194 28.59 14.80 15.03
CA GLN A 194 28.68 16.16 14.47
C GLN A 194 27.82 17.14 15.28
N PRO A 195 28.33 17.63 16.44
CA PRO A 195 27.56 18.49 17.34
C PRO A 195 27.09 19.80 16.72
N ASN A 196 27.84 20.31 15.74
CA ASN A 196 27.59 21.60 15.08
C ASN A 196 26.83 21.46 13.76
N ALA A 197 26.58 20.25 13.26
CA ALA A 197 25.86 20.06 12.01
C ALA A 197 24.35 20.30 12.18
N VAL A 198 23.71 20.67 11.07
CA VAL A 198 22.26 20.73 10.93
C VAL A 198 21.77 19.37 10.46
N TYR A 199 20.80 18.80 11.17
CA TYR A 199 20.22 17.51 10.79
C TYR A 199 19.43 17.65 9.49
N PRO A 200 19.80 16.95 8.39
CA PRO A 200 19.12 17.10 7.11
C PRO A 200 17.68 16.55 7.16
N ASP A 201 16.73 17.29 6.61
CA ASP A 201 15.33 16.85 6.46
C ASP A 201 15.20 15.60 5.58
N THR A 202 16.03 15.50 4.53
CA THR A 202 16.13 14.31 3.66
C THR A 202 16.54 13.05 4.44
N ARG A 203 17.40 13.17 5.45
CA ARG A 203 17.80 12.06 6.33
C ARG A 203 16.64 11.61 7.21
N ALA A 204 15.86 12.56 7.75
CA ALA A 204 14.66 12.24 8.54
C ALA A 204 13.66 11.40 7.73
N ILE A 205 13.39 11.81 6.48
CA ILE A 205 12.49 11.08 5.57
C ILE A 205 13.08 9.70 5.23
N GLY A 206 14.39 9.63 4.96
CA GLY A 206 15.09 8.38 4.67
C GLY A 206 14.96 7.35 5.79
N ILE A 207 15.06 7.78 7.05
CA ILE A 207 14.92 6.87 8.20
C ILE A 207 13.49 6.35 8.34
N VAL A 208 12.50 7.22 8.12
CA VAL A 208 11.10 6.77 8.10
C VAL A 208 10.89 5.76 6.98
N ALA A 209 11.46 6.00 5.79
CA ALA A 209 11.40 5.08 4.67
C ALA A 209 12.07 3.72 5.01
N ASP A 210 13.29 3.74 5.55
CA ASP A 210 14.01 2.53 5.93
C ASP A 210 13.31 1.75 7.05
N TYR A 211 12.70 2.46 8.01
CA TYR A 211 11.87 1.86 9.04
C TYR A 211 10.66 1.15 8.43
N VAL A 212 9.93 1.81 7.51
CA VAL A 212 8.78 1.19 6.82
C VAL A 212 9.21 -0.01 5.98
N LYS A 213 10.36 0.06 5.29
CA LYS A 213 10.91 -1.08 4.54
C LYS A 213 11.27 -2.25 5.44
N LYS A 214 11.86 -1.97 6.60
CA LYS A 214 12.18 -3.01 7.58
C LYS A 214 10.92 -3.69 8.11
N GLU A 215 9.91 -2.90 8.47
CA GLU A 215 8.61 -3.45 8.90
C GLU A 215 7.94 -4.26 7.77
N LEU A 216 8.04 -3.79 6.53
CA LEU A 216 7.59 -4.54 5.36
C LEU A 216 8.32 -5.88 5.25
N ASP A 217 9.64 -5.94 5.42
CA ASP A 217 10.38 -7.20 5.37
C ASP A 217 9.92 -8.18 6.47
N GLU A 218 9.78 -7.69 7.70
CA GLU A 218 9.38 -8.50 8.85
C GLU A 218 7.92 -9.00 8.74
N GLN A 219 7.02 -8.20 8.17
CA GLN A 219 5.60 -8.53 8.06
C GLN A 219 5.25 -9.31 6.79
N THR A 220 5.95 -9.09 5.67
CA THR A 220 5.64 -9.72 4.38
C THR A 220 5.44 -11.25 4.44
N PRO A 221 6.31 -12.06 5.07
CA PRO A 221 6.11 -13.52 5.10
C PRO A 221 4.82 -13.94 5.80
N LYS A 222 4.29 -13.12 6.72
CA LYS A 222 3.00 -13.34 7.39
C LYS A 222 1.84 -12.74 6.61
N LEU A 223 2.07 -11.64 5.89
CA LEU A 223 1.05 -10.91 5.15
C LEU A 223 0.67 -11.58 3.84
N VAL A 224 1.62 -12.08 3.06
CA VAL A 224 1.34 -12.76 1.78
C VAL A 224 0.33 -13.92 1.92
N PRO A 225 0.49 -14.88 2.86
CA PRO A 225 -0.49 -15.94 3.02
C PRO A 225 -1.85 -15.42 3.49
N ARG A 226 -1.89 -14.39 4.34
CA ARG A 226 -3.15 -13.75 4.77
C ARG A 226 -3.86 -13.06 3.61
N LEU A 227 -3.13 -12.32 2.78
CA LEU A 227 -3.68 -11.66 1.59
C LEU A 227 -4.19 -12.68 0.57
N ARG A 228 -3.48 -13.79 0.39
CA ARG A 228 -3.94 -14.92 -0.42
C ARG A 228 -5.23 -15.55 0.11
N LEU A 229 -5.33 -15.73 1.42
CA LEU A 229 -6.55 -16.23 2.06
C LEU A 229 -7.72 -15.25 1.89
N ILE A 230 -7.50 -13.95 2.12
CA ILE A 230 -8.51 -12.90 1.92
C ILE A 230 -8.95 -12.88 0.45
N LEU A 231 -8.01 -12.95 -0.49
CA LEU A 231 -8.29 -13.01 -1.93
C LEU A 231 -9.12 -14.24 -2.27
N LEU A 232 -8.81 -15.41 -1.70
CA LEU A 232 -9.57 -16.63 -1.90
C LEU A 232 -11.00 -16.50 -1.36
N LEU A 233 -11.17 -15.94 -0.16
CA LEU A 233 -12.51 -15.70 0.41
C LEU A 233 -13.31 -14.70 -0.41
N LEU A 234 -12.69 -13.61 -0.85
CA LEU A 234 -13.31 -12.62 -1.72
C LEU A 234 -13.69 -13.22 -3.07
N PHE A 235 -12.82 -14.05 -3.64
CA PHE A 235 -13.08 -14.80 -4.86
C PHE A 235 -14.31 -15.69 -4.69
N LEU A 236 -14.40 -16.48 -3.62
CA LEU A 236 -15.57 -17.32 -3.34
C LEU A 236 -16.86 -16.49 -3.19
N ALA A 237 -16.78 -15.35 -2.49
CA ALA A 237 -17.91 -14.44 -2.36
C ALA A 237 -18.36 -13.87 -3.72
N VAL A 238 -17.43 -13.42 -4.55
CA VAL A 238 -17.72 -12.91 -5.90
C VAL A 238 -18.29 -14.01 -6.79
N GLN A 239 -17.76 -15.24 -6.72
CA GLN A 239 -18.27 -16.39 -7.49
C GLN A 239 -19.67 -16.83 -7.03
N SER A 240 -20.01 -16.68 -5.76
CA SER A 240 -21.34 -17.05 -5.28
C SER A 240 -22.46 -16.33 -6.03
N VAL A 241 -22.24 -15.09 -6.49
CA VAL A 241 -23.22 -14.28 -7.22
C VAL A 241 -23.60 -14.90 -8.58
N PRO A 242 -22.69 -15.08 -9.56
CA PRO A 242 -23.03 -15.66 -10.85
C PRO A 242 -23.56 -17.09 -10.70
N PHE A 243 -22.98 -17.93 -9.82
CA PHE A 243 -23.45 -19.29 -9.62
C PHE A 243 -24.87 -19.34 -9.02
N THR A 244 -25.20 -18.45 -8.07
CA THR A 244 -26.56 -18.37 -7.49
C THR A 244 -27.56 -17.88 -8.53
N LEU A 245 -27.22 -16.87 -9.32
CA LEU A 245 -28.12 -16.32 -10.35
C LEU A 245 -28.39 -17.34 -11.47
N ILE A 246 -27.35 -18.03 -11.92
CA ILE A 246 -27.45 -19.12 -12.90
C ILE A 246 -28.30 -20.28 -12.33
N GLY A 247 -28.03 -20.70 -11.09
CA GLY A 247 -28.80 -21.75 -10.43
C GLY A 247 -30.27 -21.39 -10.24
N TRP A 248 -30.55 -20.16 -9.82
CA TRP A 248 -31.92 -19.65 -9.66
C TRP A 248 -32.68 -19.62 -10.99
N ALA A 249 -32.06 -19.14 -12.05
CA ALA A 249 -32.69 -19.11 -13.38
C ALA A 249 -32.97 -20.53 -13.90
N ALA A 250 -32.05 -21.47 -13.69
CA ALA A 250 -32.27 -22.87 -14.04
C ALA A 250 -33.36 -23.53 -13.21
N TYR A 251 -33.49 -23.17 -11.93
CA TYR A 251 -34.55 -23.65 -11.04
C TYR A 251 -35.94 -23.15 -11.48
N GLN A 252 -36.07 -21.87 -11.84
CA GLN A 252 -37.32 -21.32 -12.35
C GLN A 252 -37.76 -21.95 -13.68
N ASP A 253 -36.81 -22.42 -14.49
CA ASP A 253 -37.07 -23.09 -15.77
C ASP A 253 -37.56 -24.55 -15.60
N ILE A 254 -37.51 -25.11 -14.38
CA ILE A 254 -38.09 -26.43 -14.11
C ILE A 254 -39.62 -26.32 -14.17
N GLN A 255 -40.18 -26.59 -15.34
CA GLN A 255 -41.61 -26.80 -15.48
C GLN A 255 -42.01 -28.07 -14.72
N ILE A 256 -42.75 -27.92 -13.61
CA ILE A 256 -43.50 -29.02 -13.01
C ILE A 256 -44.61 -29.37 -14.02
N ARG A 257 -44.33 -30.28 -14.95
CA ARG A 257 -45.39 -30.94 -15.71
C ARG A 257 -46.09 -31.90 -14.75
N ALA A 258 -47.20 -31.45 -14.19
CA ALA A 258 -48.25 -32.31 -13.65
C ALA A 258 -49.00 -32.99 -14.80
#